data_AF-A0A7Z2NUI6-F1
#
_entry.id   AF-A0A7Z2NUI6-F1
#
_cell.length_a   1.000
_cell.length_b   1.000
_cell.length_c   1.000
_cell.angle_alpha   90.00
_cell.angle_beta   90.00
_cell.angle_gamma   90.00
#
_symmetry.space_group_name_H-M   'P 1'
#
loop_
_entity.id
_entity.type
_entity.pdbx_description
1 polymer ?
#
loop_
_entity_poly.entity_id
_entity_poly.type
_entity_poly.pdbx_seq_one_letter_code
_entity_poly.pdbx_strand_id
1 'polypeptide(L)' 'MDDEPASHLPRGGPLAAVLAEDLGPLSVDELEARITALEGEIARVRAQITRRINHRASADALFRK' A
#
# COMPACT_ATOMS: atom_id res chain seq x y z
N MET A 1 24.01 21.04 19.35
CA MET A 1 24.09 19.94 18.38
C MET A 1 22.71 19.35 18.35
N ASP A 2 21.90 19.82 17.40
CA ASP A 2 20.57 19.29 17.12
C ASP A 2 20.74 17.93 16.44
N ASP A 3 20.91 16.87 17.23
CA ASP A 3 20.72 15.50 16.75
C ASP A 3 19.21 15.26 16.65
N GLU A 4 18.61 15.81 15.59
CA GLU A 4 17.34 15.29 15.09
C GLU A 4 17.63 13.87 14.57
N PRO A 5 17.02 12.81 15.14
CA PRO A 5 17.30 11.47 14.66
C PRO A 5 16.78 11.39 13.23
N ALA A 6 17.73 11.40 12.28
CA ALA A 6 17.47 11.23 10.86
C ALA A 6 16.53 10.03 10.74
N SER A 7 15.31 10.29 10.26
CA SER A 7 14.30 9.28 9.98
C SER A 7 14.95 8.11 9.23
N HIS A 8 15.21 7.00 9.93
CA HIS A 8 15.79 5.76 9.39
C HIS A 8 14.82 5.03 8.44
N LEU A 9 13.75 5.69 7.95
CA LEU A 9 12.93 5.07 6.93
C LEU A 9 13.77 4.87 5.65
N PRO A 10 13.82 3.63 5.12
CA PRO A 10 14.44 3.38 3.84
C PRO A 10 13.81 4.30 2.79
N ARG A 11 14.66 4.92 1.96
CA ARG A 11 14.22 5.80 0.86
C ARG A 11 13.22 5.02 -0.01
N GLY A 12 11.94 5.40 0.03
CA GLY A 12 10.85 4.71 -0.69
C GLY A 12 9.68 4.24 0.18
N GLY A 13 9.78 4.33 1.52
CA GLY A 13 8.68 4.05 2.44
C GLY A 13 8.33 2.56 2.59
N PRO A 14 7.20 2.24 3.24
CA PRO A 14 6.87 0.86 3.63
C PRO A 14 6.80 -0.13 2.47
N LEU A 15 6.27 0.26 1.31
CA LEU A 15 6.20 -0.62 0.15
C LEU A 15 7.58 -0.92 -0.44
N ALA A 16 8.47 0.07 -0.48
CA ALA A 16 9.84 -0.16 -0.96
C ALA A 16 10.60 -1.13 -0.04
N ALA A 17 10.37 -1.07 1.27
CA ALA A 17 10.95 -2.03 2.21
C ALA A 17 10.47 -3.46 1.94
N VAL A 18 9.16 -3.66 1.71
CA VAL A 18 8.58 -4.97 1.35
C VAL A 18 9.15 -5.53 0.05
N LEU A 19 9.45 -4.67 -0.93
CA LEU A 19 10.01 -5.08 -2.23
C LEU A 19 11.52 -5.36 -2.18
N ALA A 20 12.23 -4.79 -1.20
CA ALA A 20 13.66 -4.96 -1.03
C ALA A 20 14.03 -6.10 -0.07
N GLU A 21 13.04 -6.71 0.60
CA GLU A 21 13.25 -7.81 1.54
C GLU A 21 13.76 -9.06 0.83
N ASP A 22 14.79 -9.69 1.40
CA ASP A 22 15.29 -10.98 0.93
C ASP A 22 14.32 -12.10 1.34
N LEU A 23 13.80 -12.82 0.34
CA LEU A 23 12.86 -13.91 0.53
C LEU A 23 13.56 -15.25 0.75
N GLY A 24 14.88 -15.34 0.54
CA GLY A 24 15.66 -16.57 0.67
C GLY A 24 15.51 -17.31 2.01
N PRO A 25 15.39 -16.61 3.15
CA PRO A 25 15.19 -17.26 4.45
C PRO A 25 13.75 -17.74 4.73
N LEU A 26 12.76 -17.33 3.93
CA LEU A 26 11.35 -17.65 4.20
C LEU A 26 11.01 -19.06 3.75
N SER A 27 10.23 -19.77 4.56
CA SER A 27 9.60 -21.04 4.20
C SER A 27 8.46 -20.85 3.19
N VAL A 28 8.01 -21.94 2.57
CA VAL A 28 6.89 -21.92 1.61
C VAL A 28 5.62 -21.37 2.28
N ASP A 29 5.30 -21.84 3.49
CA ASP A 29 4.12 -21.39 4.22
C ASP A 29 4.17 -19.87 4.53
N GLU A 30 5.36 -19.35 4.86
CA GLU A 30 5.57 -17.91 5.07
C GLU A 30 5.41 -17.10 3.76
N LEU A 31 5.87 -17.65 2.64
CA LEU A 31 5.68 -17.03 1.32
C LEU A 31 4.21 -17.03 0.89
N GLU A 32 3.47 -18.11 1.14
CA GLU A 32 2.03 -18.21 0.87
C GLU A 32 1.23 -17.24 1.75
N ALA A 33 1.58 -17.13 3.04
CA ALA A 33 0.99 -16.16 3.95
C ALA A 33 1.27 -14.71 3.49
N ARG A 34 2.50 -14.43 3.03
CA ARG A 34 2.87 -13.12 2.46
C ARG A 34 2.05 -12.80 1.22
N ILE A 35 1.89 -13.75 0.29
CA ILE A 35 1.07 -13.57 -0.92
C ILE A 35 -0.37 -13.24 -0.53
N THR A 36 -0.97 -14.04 0.35
CA THR A 36 -2.36 -13.84 0.81
C THR A 36 -2.57 -12.43 1.38
N ALA A 37 -1.63 -11.95 2.20
CA ALA A 37 -1.70 -10.60 2.76
C ALA A 37 -1.60 -9.50 1.67
N LEU A 38 -0.68 -9.65 0.72
CA LEU A 38 -0.50 -8.69 -0.38
C LEU A 38 -1.70 -8.65 -1.33
N GLU A 39 -2.31 -9.79 -1.62
CA GLU A 39 -3.54 -9.86 -2.42
C GLU A 39 -4.73 -9.18 -1.71
N GLY A 40 -4.84 -9.38 -0.39
CA GLY A 40 -5.81 -8.65 0.43
C GLY A 40 -5.61 -7.13 0.38
N GLU A 41 -4.34 -6.69 0.42
CA GLU A 41 -4.02 -5.27 0.28
C GLU A 41 -4.38 -4.72 -1.12
N ILE A 42 -4.08 -5.47 -2.18
CA ILE A 42 -4.48 -5.11 -3.54
C ILE A 42 -6.00 -4.95 -3.63
N ALA A 43 -6.77 -5.88 -3.06
CA ALA A 43 -8.23 -5.79 -3.03
C ALA A 43 -8.71 -4.54 -2.28
N ARG A 44 -8.10 -4.23 -1.13
CA ARG A 44 -8.41 -3.02 -0.34
C ARG A 44 -8.14 -1.74 -1.13
N VAL A 45 -6.98 -1.64 -1.78
CA VAL A 45 -6.60 -0.48 -2.60
C VAL A 45 -7.55 -0.31 -3.78
N ARG A 46 -7.88 -1.39 -4.48
CA ARG A 46 -8.86 -1.38 -5.58
C ARG A 46 -10.23 -0.88 -5.11
N ALA A 47 -10.72 -1.39 -3.98
CA ALA A 47 -12.00 -0.93 -3.40
C ALA A 47 -11.98 0.57 -3.07
N GLN A 48 -10.87 1.08 -2.54
CA GLN A 48 -10.71 2.51 -2.25
C GLN A 48 -10.70 3.36 -3.54
N ILE A 49 -10.05 2.89 -4.60
CA ILE A 49 -10.06 3.54 -5.92
C ILE A 49 -11.49 3.62 -6.44
N THR A 50 -12.23 2.50 -6.46
CA THR A 50 -13.63 2.47 -6.89
C THR A 50 -14.49 3.44 -6.10
N ARG A 51 -14.36 3.47 -4.77
CA ARG A 51 -15.08 4.43 -3.92
C ARG A 51 -14.78 5.88 -4.30
N ARG A 52 -13.53 6.23 -4.54
CA ARG A 52 -13.12 7.60 -4.93
C ARG A 52 -13.64 7.99 -6.32
N ILE A 53 -13.61 7.07 -7.29
CA ILE A 53 -14.15 7.29 -8.63
C ILE A 53 -15.66 7.53 -8.55
N ASN A 54 -16.40 6.69 -7.81
CA ASN A 54 -17.84 6.83 -7.64
C ASN A 54 -18.19 8.14 -6.94
N HIS A 55 -17.46 8.51 -5.89
CA HIS A 55 -17.65 9.79 -5.22
C HIS A 55 -17.44 10.99 -6.16
N ARG A 56 -16.42 10.93 -7.03
CA ARG A 56 -16.19 11.98 -8.04
C ARG A 56 -17.32 12.05 -9.07
N ALA A 57 -17.78 10.90 -9.58
CA ALA A 57 -18.89 10.85 -10.54
C ALA A 57 -20.20 11.37 -9.93
N SER A 58 -20.47 11.07 -8.66
CA SER A 58 -21.63 11.61 -7.93
C SER A 58 -21.51 13.12 -7.69
N ALA A 59 -20.31 13.63 -7.38
CA ALA A 59 -20.08 15.05 -7.23
C ALA A 59 -20.24 15.81 -8.56
N ASP A 60 -19.65 15.30 -9.64
CA ASP A 60 -19.74 15.93 -10.98
C ASP A 60 -21.20 15.99 -11.50
N ALA A 61 -22.05 15.02 -11.13
CA ALA A 61 -23.48 15.04 -11.43
C ALA A 61 -24.28 16.07 -10.60
N LEU A 62 -23.80 16.43 -9.41
CA LEU A 62 -24.44 17.43 -8.55
C LEU A 62 -24.13 18.87 -8.99
N PHE A 63 -22.96 19.09 -9.60
CA PHE A 63 -22.51 20.40 -10.09
C PHE A 63 -22.86 20.70 -11.56
N ARG A 64 -23.49 19.75 -12.27
CA ARG A 64 -24.08 19.95 -13.61
C ARG A 64 -25.60 20.06 -13.49
N LYS A 65 -26.06 21.16 -12.92
CA LYS A 65 -27.45 21.61 -13.01
C LYS A 65 -27.48 23.13 -13.02
#